data_AF-A0A7W6MIZ2-F1
#
_entry.id   AF-A0A7W6MIZ2-F1
#
_cell.length_a   1.000
_cell.length_b   1.000
_cell.length_c   1.000
_cell.angle_alpha   90.00
_cell.angle_beta   90.00
_cell.angle_gamma   90.00
#
_symmetry.space_group_name_H-M   'P 1'
#
loop_
_entity.id
_entity.type
_entity.pdbx_description
1 polymer ?
#
loop_
_entity_poly.entity_id
_entity_poly.type
_entity_poly.pdbx_seq_one_letter_code
_entity_poly.pdbx_strand_id
1 'polypeptide(L)' 'MSDTTPAASRRAARISRGDSLEELAIATGLTVAEIAAAEEPGEPVPEHHVERIEHVLA' A
#
# COMPACT_ATOMS: atom_id res chain seq x y z
N MET A 1 -18.40 -13.70 3.75
CA MET A 1 -16.98 -13.51 3.40
C MET A 1 -16.78 -12.00 3.41
N SER A 2 -15.95 -11.47 4.30
CA SER A 2 -15.70 -10.02 4.30
C SER A 2 -14.97 -9.70 3.00
N ASP A 3 -15.58 -8.92 2.11
CA ASP A 3 -14.93 -8.43 0.90
C ASP A 3 -13.80 -7.49 1.32
N THR A 4 -12.57 -8.02 1.38
CA THR A 4 -11.39 -7.21 1.64
C THR A 4 -11.14 -6.34 0.41
N THR A 5 -11.20 -5.02 0.58
CA THR A 5 -10.90 -4.09 -0.50
C THR A 5 -9.42 -4.20 -0.91
N PRO A 6 -9.04 -3.85 -2.16
CA PRO A 6 -7.63 -3.86 -2.57
C PRO A 6 -6.72 -3.03 -1.65
N ALA A 7 -7.22 -1.88 -1.16
CA ALA A 7 -6.53 -1.05 -0.18
C ALA A 7 -6.27 -1.80 1.14
N ALA A 8 -7.28 -2.49 1.67
CA ALA A 8 -7.14 -3.31 2.86
C ALA A 8 -6.18 -4.49 2.65
N SER A 9 -6.13 -5.08 1.45
CA SER A 9 -5.18 -6.14 1.10
C SER A 9 -3.74 -5.64 1.09
N ARG A 10 -3.46 -4.45 0.51
CA ARG A 10 -2.13 -3.83 0.55
C ARG A 10 -1.67 -3.57 1.99
N ARG A 11 -2.55 -2.98 2.81
CA ARG A 11 -2.27 -2.75 4.23
C ARG A 11 -1.97 -4.04 4.99
N ALA A 12 -2.75 -5.09 4.75
CA ALA A 12 -2.54 -6.39 5.37
C ALA A 12 -1.19 -6.99 4.96
N ALA A 13 -0.84 -6.96 3.66
CA ALA A 13 0.42 -7.48 3.16
C ALA A 13 1.64 -6.74 3.76
N ARG A 14 1.58 -5.40 3.85
CA ARG A 14 2.62 -4.60 4.51
C ARG A 14 2.80 -5.00 5.98
N ILE A 15 1.70 -5.11 6.73
CA ILE A 15 1.73 -5.51 8.15
C ILE A 15 2.28 -6.95 8.31
N SER A 16 1.90 -7.87 7.43
CA SER A 16 2.38 -9.26 7.48
C SER A 16 3.88 -9.39 7.21
N ARG A 17 4.47 -8.48 6.43
CA ARG A 17 5.93 -8.40 6.20
C ARG A 17 6.68 -7.73 7.35
N GLY A 18 5.96 -7.01 8.22
CA GLY A 18 6.53 -6.22 9.30
C GLY A 18 7.03 -4.84 8.84
N ASP A 19 6.71 -4.43 7.61
CA ASP A 19 7.16 -3.17 7.02
C ASP A 19 6.39 -1.98 7.64
N SER A 20 7.14 -0.99 8.13
CA SER A 20 6.60 0.33 8.44
C SER A 20 6.19 1.08 7.15
N LEU A 21 5.44 2.17 7.31
CA LEU A 21 5.09 3.01 6.16
C LEU A 21 6.35 3.68 5.59
N GLU A 22 7.29 4.03 6.45
CA GLU A 22 8.58 4.65 6.10
C GLU A 22 9.47 3.68 5.31
N GLU A 23 9.56 2.42 5.72
CA GLU A 23 10.31 1.39 4.97
C GLU A 23 9.70 1.14 3.60
N LEU A 24 8.37 1.05 3.53
CA LEU A 24 7.68 0.87 2.24
C LEU A 24 7.82 2.10 1.34
N ALA A 25 7.76 3.31 1.91
CA ALA A 25 8.01 4.56 1.19
C ALA A 25 9.41 4.59 0.57
N ILE A 26 10.45 4.17 1.30
CA ILE A 26 11.82 4.05 0.78
C ILE A 26 11.89 3.01 -0.35
N ALA A 27 11.34 1.81 -0.14
CA ALA A 27 11.42 0.71 -1.09
C ALA A 27 10.67 1.01 -2.41
N THR A 28 9.53 1.67 -2.30
CA THR A 28 8.74 2.07 -3.47
C THR A 28 9.27 3.33 -4.11
N GLY A 29 9.93 4.22 -3.37
CA GLY A 29 10.27 5.59 -3.77
C GLY A 29 9.06 6.54 -3.77
N LEU A 30 8.09 6.29 -2.90
CA LEU A 30 6.91 7.11 -2.64
C LEU A 30 7.02 7.79 -1.28
N THR A 31 6.11 8.70 -0.98
CA THR A 31 5.96 9.29 0.35
C THR A 31 5.04 8.46 1.24
N VAL A 32 5.20 8.58 2.55
CA VAL A 32 4.30 7.94 3.54
C VAL A 32 2.83 8.31 3.29
N ALA A 33 2.54 9.54 2.88
CA ALA A 33 1.18 9.98 2.57
C ALA A 33 0.60 9.27 1.35
N GLU A 34 1.40 9.04 0.30
CA GLU A 34 0.97 8.29 -0.88
C GLU A 34 0.73 6.81 -0.57
N ILE A 35 1.56 6.20 0.28
CA ILE A 35 1.33 4.84 0.78
C ILE A 35 0.04 4.78 1.61
N ALA A 36 -0.15 5.72 2.55
CA ALA A 36 -1.33 5.76 3.39
C ALA A 36 -2.61 5.94 2.59
N ALA A 37 -2.60 6.81 1.56
CA ALA A 37 -3.70 6.95 0.62
C ALA A 37 -4.00 5.64 -0.12
N ALA A 38 -2.96 4.91 -0.54
CA ALA A 38 -3.13 3.62 -1.22
C ALA A 38 -3.68 2.51 -0.30
N GLU A 39 -3.57 2.68 1.02
CA GLU A 39 -4.11 1.76 2.02
C GLU A 39 -5.47 2.17 2.58
N GLU A 40 -5.97 3.36 2.22
CA GLU A 40 -7.27 3.88 2.64
C GLU A 40 -8.35 3.50 1.61
N PRO A 41 -9.41 2.78 2.01
CA PRO A 41 -10.51 2.46 1.11
C PRO A 41 -11.21 3.71 0.57
N GLY A 42 -11.33 3.82 -0.75
CA GLY A 42 -12.08 4.90 -1.41
C GLY A 42 -11.27 6.17 -1.71
N GLU A 43 -10.01 6.24 -1.31
CA GLU A 43 -9.12 7.33 -1.70
C GLU A 43 -8.67 7.16 -3.16
N PRO A 44 -8.79 8.19 -4.02
CA PRO A 44 -8.27 8.13 -5.38
C PRO A 44 -6.75 8.16 -5.39
N VAL A 45 -6.14 7.07 -5.84
CA VAL A 45 -4.68 6.93 -5.94
C VAL A 45 -4.26 6.69 -7.38
N PRO A 46 -3.19 7.34 -7.87
CA PRO A 46 -2.66 7.05 -9.20
C PRO A 46 -2.29 5.57 -9.36
N GLU A 47 -2.66 4.96 -10.48
CA GLU A 47 -2.45 3.54 -10.75
C GLU A 47 -0.96 3.13 -10.62
N HIS A 48 -0.06 3.97 -11.13
CA HIS A 48 1.39 3.73 -11.04
C HIS A 48 1.93 3.75 -9.59
N HIS A 49 1.24 4.37 -8.62
CA HIS A 49 1.61 4.24 -7.20
C HIS A 49 1.21 2.86 -6.68
N VAL A 50 0.00 2.41 -7.03
CA VAL A 50 -0.51 1.09 -6.66
C VAL A 50 0.38 -0.02 -7.21
N GLU A 51 0.75 0.07 -8.49
CA GLU A 51 1.65 -0.90 -9.15
C GLU A 51 3.01 -1.01 -8.44
N ARG A 52 3.62 0.11 -8.06
CA ARG A 52 4.90 0.13 -7.32
C ARG A 52 4.76 -0.53 -5.95
N ILE A 53 3.68 -0.24 -5.24
CA ILE A 53 3.39 -0.83 -3.93
C ILE A 53 3.20 -2.34 -4.06
N GLU A 54 2.36 -2.78 -4.99
CA GLU A 54 2.06 -4.20 -5.19
C GLU A 54 3.29 -4.98 -5.68
N HIS A 55 4.14 -4.37 -6.50
CA HIS A 55 5.41 -4.95 -6.91
C HIS A 55 6.37 -5.17 -5.73
N VAL A 56 6.44 -4.23 -4.78
CA VAL A 56 7.28 -4.36 -3.58
C VAL A 56 6.71 -5.36 -2.59
N LEU A 57 5.37 -5.44 -2.49
CA LEU A 57 4.67 -6.32 -1.54
C LEU A 57 4.56 -7.77 -2.00
N ALA A 58 4.68 -8.05 -3.30
CA ALA A 58 4.82 -9.40 -3.87
C ALA A 58 6.02 -10.16 -3.27
#